data_AF-A0A6J6HJ48-F1
#
_entry.id   AF-A0A6J6HJ48-F1
#
_cell.length_a   1.000
_cell.length_b   1.000
_cell.length_c   1.000
_cell.angle_alpha   90.00
_cell.angle_beta   90.00
_cell.angle_gamma   90.00
#
_symmetry.space_group_name_H-M   'P 1'
#
loop_
_entity.id
_entity.type
_entity.pdbx_description
1 polymer ?
#
loop_
_entity_poly.entity_id
_entity_poly.type
_entity_poly.pdbx_seq_one_letter_code
_entity_poly.pdbx_strand_id
1 'polypeptide(L)'
;MMVAPATALGIDLLLFAQSAEDSGAQITHHVVGDYTDLEALKKFAEECDVVTFEHELVLLSVIKGLEATGVKVYPPSSAFIYSQDKAQMREKLSSFPSPAWKVVTTTADIDRYPLIAKAISGGYDGRGVWKINSQDELAEVLKTTPQLLIEELISFDTEIAVMVARSPHGQATSWTPTETIQEDGICTMTISPAQSISTELAEKAQKIALDIAQEVGVVGVMAVEMFVKGEHLFINELAMRPHNSGHWTIDGSVTSQFEQHLRAILDLPLGDPSMTADIAVMGNILGGEKTDMYRPYLHLMARNPDLKFHHYKKEVRAGRKIGHVTAVGSDLLQLTTDVQHARDYMSGVIDE
;
A
#
# COMPACT_ATOMS: atom_id res chain seq x y z
N MET A 1 12.51 3.83 -1.14
CA MET A 1 12.86 2.54 -0.50
C MET A 1 13.44 1.52 -1.49
N MET A 2 13.02 1.47 -2.76
CA MET A 2 13.61 0.58 -3.77
C MET A 2 15.10 0.81 -4.08
N VAL A 3 15.63 2.02 -3.83
CA VAL A 3 17.04 2.37 -4.07
C VAL A 3 18.01 1.42 -3.35
N ALA A 4 17.76 1.09 -2.08
CA ALA A 4 18.65 0.24 -1.31
C ALA A 4 18.78 -1.18 -1.90
N PRO A 5 17.69 -1.94 -2.14
CA PRO A 5 17.80 -3.26 -2.75
C PRO A 5 18.25 -3.20 -4.22
N ALA A 6 17.92 -2.15 -4.98
CA ALA A 6 18.43 -2.01 -6.35
C ALA A 6 19.96 -1.93 -6.39
N THR A 7 20.55 -1.08 -5.55
CA THR A 7 22.01 -0.97 -5.41
C THR A 7 22.62 -2.31 -5.01
N ALA A 8 22.01 -3.05 -4.08
CA ALA A 8 22.50 -4.36 -3.64
C ALA A 8 22.44 -5.42 -4.76
N LEU A 9 21.43 -5.36 -5.63
CA LEU A 9 21.25 -6.25 -6.78
C LEU A 9 22.07 -5.83 -8.01
N GLY A 10 22.73 -4.66 -7.98
CA GLY A 10 23.42 -4.10 -9.15
C GLY A 10 22.47 -3.62 -10.25
N ILE A 11 21.27 -3.16 -9.87
CA ILE A 11 20.27 -2.58 -10.77
C ILE A 11 20.44 -1.06 -10.78
N ASP A 12 20.64 -0.50 -11.97
CA ASP A 12 20.63 0.95 -12.15
C ASP A 12 19.18 1.48 -12.09
N LEU A 13 18.90 2.30 -11.07
CA LEU A 13 17.61 3.00 -10.95
C LEU A 13 17.75 4.44 -11.43
N LEU A 14 16.89 4.80 -12.38
CA LEU A 14 16.66 6.16 -12.81
C LEU A 14 15.24 6.57 -12.42
N LEU A 15 15.08 7.68 -11.70
CA LEU A 15 13.79 8.18 -11.24
C LEU A 15 13.27 9.31 -12.13
N PHE A 16 12.02 9.24 -12.57
CA PHE A 16 11.30 10.40 -13.09
C PHE A 16 10.55 11.08 -11.95
N ALA A 17 11.07 12.21 -11.48
CA ALA A 17 10.56 12.92 -10.30
C ALA A 17 9.79 14.18 -10.71
N GLN A 18 8.76 14.54 -9.94
CA GLN A 18 8.05 15.80 -10.16
C GLN A 18 8.88 17.00 -9.68
N SER A 19 9.69 16.78 -8.66
CA SER A 19 10.56 17.80 -8.05
C SER A 19 11.88 17.18 -7.61
N ALA A 20 12.97 17.95 -7.66
CA ALA A 20 14.28 17.52 -7.17
C ALA A 20 14.29 17.32 -5.64
N GLU A 21 13.30 17.88 -4.95
CA GLU A 21 13.06 17.77 -3.52
C GLU A 21 12.24 16.53 -3.15
N ASP A 22 11.74 15.75 -4.12
CA ASP A 22 11.08 14.47 -3.84
C ASP A 22 12.03 13.50 -3.15
N SER A 23 11.48 12.68 -2.25
CA SER A 23 12.24 11.75 -1.39
C SER A 23 13.23 10.89 -2.16
N GLY A 24 12.78 10.29 -3.27
CA GLY A 24 13.62 9.48 -4.14
C GLY A 24 14.70 10.30 -4.86
N ALA A 25 14.34 11.47 -5.38
CA ALA A 25 15.24 12.35 -6.15
C ALA A 25 16.44 12.81 -5.30
N GLN A 26 16.24 13.00 -4.00
CA GLN A 26 17.31 13.36 -3.05
C GLN A 26 18.36 12.26 -2.81
N ILE A 27 18.15 11.02 -3.28
CA ILE A 27 19.04 9.87 -3.02
C ILE A 27 19.36 9.03 -4.26
N THR A 28 18.86 9.39 -5.43
CA THR A 28 19.02 8.61 -6.66
C THR A 28 19.15 9.51 -7.88
N HIS A 29 19.72 8.96 -8.95
CA HIS A 29 19.77 9.65 -10.23
C HIS A 29 18.34 9.88 -10.73
N HIS A 30 18.05 11.10 -11.18
CA HIS A 30 16.70 11.46 -11.54
C HIS A 30 16.63 12.45 -12.69
N VAL A 31 15.49 12.44 -13.37
CA VAL A 31 15.04 13.44 -14.35
C VAL A 31 13.83 14.13 -13.74
N VAL A 32 13.83 15.47 -13.71
CA VAL A 32 12.68 16.24 -13.24
C VAL A 32 11.72 16.49 -14.41
N GLY A 33 10.44 16.18 -14.24
CA GLY A 33 9.42 16.41 -15.24
C GLY A 33 7.99 16.19 -14.76
N ASP A 34 7.02 16.40 -15.65
CA ASP A 34 5.60 16.18 -15.36
C ASP A 34 5.20 14.74 -15.74
N TYR A 35 4.81 13.93 -14.76
CA TYR A 35 4.40 12.53 -15.00
C TYR A 35 3.07 12.40 -15.77
N THR A 36 2.41 13.52 -16.07
CA THR A 36 1.24 13.56 -16.95
C THR A 36 1.60 13.84 -18.42
N ASP A 37 2.84 14.26 -18.70
CA ASP A 37 3.36 14.48 -20.05
C ASP A 37 3.89 13.18 -20.65
N LEU A 38 3.07 12.59 -21.53
CA LEU A 38 3.43 11.36 -22.23
C LEU A 38 4.69 11.49 -23.10
N GLU A 39 4.94 12.66 -23.71
CA GLU A 39 6.11 12.82 -24.59
C GLU A 39 7.40 12.95 -23.77
N ALA A 40 7.35 13.59 -22.60
CA ALA A 40 8.46 13.59 -21.64
C ALA A 40 8.75 12.17 -21.14
N LEU A 41 7.71 11.40 -20.80
CA LEU A 41 7.86 10.03 -20.31
C LEU A 41 8.35 9.05 -21.39
N LYS A 42 7.97 9.24 -22.66
CA LYS A 42 8.53 8.46 -23.77
C LYS A 42 10.03 8.66 -23.88
N LYS A 43 10.50 9.91 -23.87
CA LYS A 43 11.94 10.23 -23.90
C LYS A 43 12.68 9.63 -22.72
N PHE A 44 12.11 9.75 -21.52
CA PHE A 44 12.66 9.12 -20.33
C PHE A 44 12.75 7.60 -20.46
N ALA A 45 11.71 6.97 -20.99
CA ALA A 45 11.65 5.52 -21.16
C ALA A 45 12.65 4.98 -22.20
N GLU A 46 13.19 5.82 -23.10
CA GLU A 46 14.28 5.43 -24.01
C GLU A 46 15.57 5.07 -23.25
N GLU A 47 15.74 5.56 -22.02
CA GLU A 47 16.88 5.26 -21.15
C GLU A 47 16.64 4.06 -20.22
N CYS A 48 15.49 3.38 -20.31
CA CYS A 48 15.06 2.35 -19.37
C CYS A 48 14.71 1.02 -20.06
N ASP A 49 15.19 -0.10 -19.50
CA ASP A 49 14.79 -1.44 -19.97
C ASP A 49 13.35 -1.82 -19.54
N VAL A 50 12.94 -1.35 -18.36
CA VAL A 50 11.63 -1.58 -17.73
C VAL A 50 11.24 -0.32 -16.95
N VAL A 51 9.96 0.05 -17.02
CA VAL A 51 9.38 1.17 -16.26
C VAL A 51 8.40 0.64 -15.22
N THR A 52 8.48 1.18 -14.00
CA THR A 52 7.50 0.97 -12.92
C THR A 52 7.14 2.31 -12.29
N PHE A 53 6.16 2.35 -11.39
CA PHE A 53 5.70 3.56 -10.73
C PHE A 53 5.25 3.28 -9.28
N GLU A 54 5.31 4.32 -8.43
CA GLU A 54 5.12 4.15 -6.98
C GLU A 54 3.77 4.63 -6.45
N HIS A 55 2.91 5.27 -7.25
CA HIS A 55 1.62 5.77 -6.77
C HIS A 55 0.46 5.54 -7.74
N GLU A 56 -0.73 5.36 -7.17
CA GLU A 56 -1.99 5.06 -7.87
C GLU A 56 -2.50 6.22 -8.75
N LEU A 57 -1.95 7.43 -8.61
CA LEU A 57 -2.37 8.61 -9.37
C LEU A 57 -1.81 8.70 -10.81
N VAL A 58 -0.93 7.78 -11.22
CA VAL A 58 -0.40 7.76 -12.59
C VAL A 58 -1.55 7.52 -13.58
N LEU A 59 -1.67 8.35 -14.61
CA LEU A 59 -2.78 8.26 -15.55
C LEU A 59 -2.71 6.95 -16.37
N LEU A 60 -3.82 6.21 -16.44
CA LEU A 60 -3.89 4.99 -17.24
C LEU A 60 -3.56 5.23 -18.73
N SER A 61 -3.89 6.42 -19.25
CA SER A 61 -3.57 6.84 -20.62
C SER A 61 -2.07 6.98 -20.87
N VAL A 62 -1.31 7.42 -19.87
CA VAL A 62 0.15 7.54 -19.94
C VAL A 62 0.79 6.16 -20.02
N ILE A 63 0.35 5.23 -19.15
CA ILE A 63 0.84 3.84 -19.16
C ILE A 63 0.56 3.18 -20.52
N LYS A 64 -0.68 3.27 -21.01
CA LYS A 64 -1.05 2.76 -22.35
C LYS A 64 -0.23 3.40 -23.48
N GLY A 65 0.07 4.69 -23.36
CA GLY A 65 0.89 5.42 -24.31
C GLY A 65 2.34 4.92 -24.38
N LEU A 66 2.93 4.57 -23.22
CA LEU A 66 4.26 3.96 -23.14
C LEU A 66 4.25 2.51 -23.65
N GLU A 67 3.26 1.72 -23.26
CA GLU A 67 3.10 0.34 -23.76
C GLU A 67 3.00 0.31 -25.30
N ALA A 68 2.29 1.27 -25.90
CA ALA A 68 2.13 1.38 -27.35
C ALA A 68 3.44 1.67 -28.09
N THR A 69 4.48 2.18 -27.42
CA THR A 69 5.83 2.35 -28.01
C THR A 69 6.73 1.13 -27.79
N GLY A 70 6.22 0.06 -27.19
CA GLY A 70 6.97 -1.17 -26.90
C GLY A 70 7.74 -1.14 -25.58
N VAL A 71 7.59 -0.09 -24.77
CA VAL A 71 8.19 -0.01 -23.43
C VAL A 71 7.50 -1.03 -22.52
N LYS A 72 8.28 -1.81 -21.77
CA LYS A 72 7.75 -2.69 -20.74
C LYS A 72 7.37 -1.87 -19.52
N VAL A 73 6.08 -1.79 -19.22
CA VAL A 73 5.58 -1.11 -18.02
C VAL A 73 4.94 -2.11 -17.08
N TYR A 74 5.35 -2.11 -15.81
CA TYR A 74 4.80 -2.99 -14.78
C TYR A 74 4.37 -2.20 -13.54
N PRO A 75 3.18 -2.51 -12.95
CA PRO A 75 2.17 -3.41 -13.48
C PRO A 75 1.60 -2.92 -14.83
N PRO A 76 1.15 -3.82 -15.72
CA PRO A 76 0.62 -3.41 -17.03
C PRO A 76 -0.70 -2.65 -16.86
N SER A 77 -1.05 -1.79 -17.81
CA SER A 77 -2.30 -1.00 -17.77
C SER A 77 -3.55 -1.87 -17.65
N SER A 78 -3.51 -3.09 -18.21
CA SER A 78 -4.57 -4.08 -18.15
C SER A 78 -4.82 -4.62 -16.73
N ALA A 79 -3.81 -4.59 -15.86
CA ALA A 79 -3.94 -4.93 -14.45
C ALA A 79 -4.24 -3.67 -13.62
N PHE A 80 -3.44 -2.62 -13.82
CA PHE A 80 -3.45 -1.42 -12.98
C PHE A 80 -4.82 -0.72 -12.91
N ILE A 81 -5.66 -0.87 -13.95
CA ILE A 81 -7.04 -0.39 -13.97
C ILE A 81 -7.86 -0.82 -12.75
N TYR A 82 -7.63 -2.03 -12.23
CA TYR A 82 -8.36 -2.56 -11.08
C TYR A 82 -7.92 -1.96 -9.73
N SER A 83 -6.83 -1.20 -9.70
CA SER A 83 -6.47 -0.37 -8.53
C SER A 83 -7.02 1.06 -8.62
N GLN A 84 -7.32 1.52 -9.84
CA GLN A 84 -7.82 2.88 -10.07
C GLN A 84 -9.35 2.97 -10.09
N ASP A 85 -10.02 1.94 -10.61
CA ASP A 85 -11.46 1.90 -10.80
C ASP A 85 -12.07 0.82 -9.90
N LYS A 86 -12.71 1.26 -8.81
CA LYS A 86 -13.31 0.36 -7.82
C LYS A 86 -14.50 -0.43 -8.38
N ALA A 87 -15.23 0.08 -9.37
CA ALA A 87 -16.32 -0.66 -9.99
C ALA A 87 -15.78 -1.79 -10.85
N GLN A 88 -14.78 -1.51 -11.70
CA GLN A 88 -14.13 -2.54 -12.50
C GLN A 88 -13.42 -3.59 -11.64
N MET A 89 -12.80 -3.18 -10.52
CA MET A 89 -12.25 -4.10 -9.53
C MET A 89 -13.34 -5.04 -9.00
N ARG A 90 -14.49 -4.50 -8.58
CA ARG A 90 -15.60 -5.29 -8.02
C ARG A 90 -16.21 -6.25 -9.05
N GLU A 91 -16.34 -5.84 -10.30
CA GLU A 91 -16.78 -6.72 -11.38
C GLU A 91 -15.76 -7.85 -11.63
N LYS A 92 -14.48 -7.50 -11.76
CA LYS A 92 -13.39 -8.45 -12.01
C LYS A 92 -13.25 -9.48 -10.89
N LEU A 93 -13.51 -9.07 -9.65
CA LEU A 93 -13.39 -9.91 -8.46
C LEU A 93 -14.73 -10.48 -7.98
N SER A 94 -15.76 -10.51 -8.82
CA SER A 94 -17.11 -10.92 -8.43
C SER A 94 -17.23 -12.36 -7.89
N SER A 95 -16.25 -13.23 -8.15
CA SER A 95 -16.16 -14.58 -7.59
C SER A 95 -15.46 -14.65 -6.23
N PHE A 96 -14.83 -13.57 -5.78
CA PHE A 96 -14.15 -13.46 -4.50
C PHE A 96 -15.08 -12.82 -3.45
N PRO A 97 -14.90 -13.12 -2.17
CA PRO A 97 -15.79 -12.58 -1.16
C PRO A 97 -15.55 -11.07 -0.99
N SER A 98 -16.60 -10.28 -1.10
CA SER A 98 -16.56 -8.82 -0.94
C SER A 98 -17.79 -8.35 -0.16
N PRO A 99 -17.80 -7.12 0.37
CA PRO A 99 -19.03 -6.50 0.83
C PRO A 99 -20.09 -6.53 -0.27
N ALA A 100 -21.38 -6.60 0.07
CA ALA A 100 -22.43 -6.39 -0.92
C ALA A 100 -22.27 -4.98 -1.52
N TRP A 101 -22.33 -4.85 -2.85
CA TRP A 101 -21.98 -3.60 -3.52
C TRP A 101 -22.89 -3.28 -4.71
N LYS A 102 -22.95 -1.99 -5.06
CA LYS A 102 -23.65 -1.50 -6.25
C LYS A 102 -23.07 -0.16 -6.71
N VAL A 103 -22.97 0.05 -8.02
CA VAL A 103 -22.69 1.39 -8.58
C VAL A 103 -23.99 2.17 -8.72
N VAL A 104 -24.01 3.41 -8.23
CA VAL A 104 -25.19 4.28 -8.27
C VAL A 104 -24.87 5.66 -8.78
N THR A 105 -25.87 6.28 -9.41
CA THR A 105 -25.87 7.69 -9.82
C THR A 105 -27.04 8.47 -9.21
N THR A 106 -27.92 7.77 -8.49
CA THR A 106 -29.09 8.35 -7.80
C THR A 106 -29.34 7.58 -6.51
N THR A 107 -30.19 8.12 -5.64
CA THR A 107 -30.58 7.45 -4.39
C THR A 107 -31.72 6.45 -4.54
N ALA A 108 -32.35 6.36 -5.72
CA ALA A 108 -33.64 5.67 -5.90
C ALA A 108 -33.58 4.17 -5.58
N ASP A 109 -32.40 3.56 -5.74
CA ASP A 109 -32.21 2.12 -5.55
C ASP A 109 -31.50 1.75 -4.25
N ILE A 110 -31.44 2.65 -3.27
CA ILE A 110 -30.81 2.40 -1.97
C ILE A 110 -31.88 2.29 -0.89
N ASP A 111 -32.01 1.10 -0.31
CA ASP A 111 -33.04 0.74 0.67
C ASP A 111 -32.50 0.56 2.10
N ARG A 112 -31.16 0.54 2.28
CA ARG A 112 -30.51 0.26 3.57
C ARG A 112 -29.41 1.25 3.90
N TYR A 113 -29.38 1.67 5.16
CA TYR A 113 -28.37 2.52 5.79
C TYR A 113 -28.08 1.99 7.21
N PRO A 114 -26.89 2.25 7.79
CA PRO A 114 -25.77 2.97 7.18
C PRO A 114 -25.03 2.12 6.12
N LEU A 115 -24.37 2.81 5.20
CA LEU A 115 -23.57 2.23 4.11
C LEU A 115 -22.24 2.97 3.95
N ILE A 116 -21.34 2.41 3.14
CA ILE A 116 -20.11 3.09 2.71
C ILE A 116 -20.28 3.51 1.24
N ALA A 117 -20.13 4.80 0.96
CA ALA A 117 -20.01 5.31 -0.40
C ALA A 117 -18.54 5.58 -0.72
N LYS A 118 -18.08 5.13 -1.88
CA LYS A 118 -16.71 5.33 -2.36
C LYS A 118 -16.73 6.00 -3.74
N ALA A 119 -15.89 7.00 -3.93
CA ALA A 119 -15.59 7.53 -5.25
C ALA A 119 -14.98 6.41 -6.11
N ILE A 120 -15.39 6.32 -7.37
CA ILE A 120 -14.93 5.26 -8.30
C ILE A 120 -13.40 5.27 -8.43
N SER A 121 -12.81 6.45 -8.51
CA SER A 121 -11.37 6.67 -8.67
C SER A 121 -10.85 7.82 -7.80
N GLY A 122 -9.54 7.85 -7.54
CA GLY A 122 -8.85 8.98 -6.90
C GLY A 122 -8.97 9.08 -5.37
N GLY A 123 -9.64 8.13 -4.72
CA GLY A 123 -9.66 8.04 -3.25
C GLY A 123 -8.40 7.35 -2.70
N TYR A 124 -7.88 7.86 -1.57
CA TYR A 124 -6.70 7.37 -0.85
C TYR A 124 -6.71 7.83 0.62
N ASP A 125 -6.12 7.08 1.55
CA ASP A 125 -6.06 7.43 3.00
C ASP A 125 -7.43 7.93 3.53
N GLY A 126 -8.50 7.16 3.26
CA GLY A 126 -9.89 7.50 3.65
C GLY A 126 -10.58 8.60 2.82
N ARG A 127 -9.86 9.34 1.97
CA ARG A 127 -10.45 10.37 1.10
C ARG A 127 -11.29 9.71 0.00
N GLY A 128 -12.42 10.33 -0.32
CA GLY A 128 -13.36 9.76 -1.28
C GLY A 128 -14.10 8.54 -0.74
N VAL A 129 -14.13 8.35 0.58
CA VAL A 129 -14.92 7.34 1.28
C VAL A 129 -15.80 8.05 2.30
N TRP A 130 -17.10 7.74 2.30
CA TRP A 130 -18.08 8.35 3.19
C TRP A 130 -18.92 7.28 3.85
N LYS A 131 -19.06 7.34 5.18
CA LYS A 131 -20.11 6.61 5.88
C LYS A 131 -21.41 7.41 5.76
N ILE A 132 -22.39 6.86 5.07
CA ILE A 132 -23.66 7.49 4.81
C ILE A 132 -24.74 6.86 5.68
N ASN A 133 -25.43 7.68 6.47
CA ASN A 133 -26.44 7.24 7.42
C ASN A 133 -27.87 7.46 6.93
N SER A 134 -28.05 8.22 5.83
CA SER A 134 -29.38 8.54 5.29
C SER A 134 -29.36 8.82 3.79
N GLN A 135 -30.56 8.79 3.19
CA GLN A 135 -30.77 9.14 1.79
C GLN A 135 -30.35 10.58 1.46
N ASP A 136 -30.60 11.52 2.38
CA ASP A 136 -30.26 12.94 2.18
C ASP A 136 -28.74 13.13 2.14
N GLU A 137 -28.00 12.46 3.04
CA GLU A 137 -26.53 12.46 3.02
C GLU A 137 -25.99 11.91 1.69
N LEU A 138 -26.56 10.82 1.18
CA LEU A 138 -26.16 10.26 -0.12
C LEU A 138 -26.41 11.25 -1.26
N ALA A 139 -27.57 11.92 -1.25
CA ALA A 139 -27.95 12.89 -2.26
C ALA A 139 -26.97 14.08 -2.30
N GLU A 140 -26.49 14.54 -1.13
CA GLU A 140 -25.48 15.60 -1.06
C GLU A 140 -24.12 15.17 -1.67
N VAL A 141 -23.66 13.95 -1.38
CA VAL A 141 -22.39 13.44 -1.98
C VAL A 141 -22.53 13.29 -3.49
N LEU A 142 -23.68 12.80 -3.98
CA LEU A 142 -23.93 12.64 -5.42
C LEU A 142 -23.92 13.96 -6.21
N LYS A 143 -24.13 15.12 -5.56
CA LYS A 143 -24.03 16.43 -6.25
C LYS A 143 -22.60 16.75 -6.67
N THR A 144 -21.61 16.30 -5.89
CA THR A 144 -20.18 16.56 -6.16
C THR A 144 -19.48 15.36 -6.78
N THR A 145 -19.98 14.15 -6.51
CA THR A 145 -19.45 12.89 -7.04
C THR A 145 -20.59 12.11 -7.71
N PRO A 146 -20.92 12.38 -8.99
CA PRO A 146 -22.14 11.90 -9.64
C PRO A 146 -22.27 10.38 -9.82
N GLN A 147 -21.19 9.63 -9.58
CA GLN A 147 -21.17 8.19 -9.63
C GLN A 147 -20.36 7.65 -8.44
N LEU A 148 -20.97 6.75 -7.68
CA LEU A 148 -20.41 6.18 -6.46
C LEU A 148 -20.50 4.66 -6.50
N LEU A 149 -19.50 4.00 -5.94
CA LEU A 149 -19.59 2.62 -5.50
C LEU A 149 -20.15 2.61 -4.07
N ILE A 150 -21.30 1.99 -3.90
CA ILE A 150 -21.93 1.76 -2.60
C ILE A 150 -21.56 0.38 -2.13
N GLU A 151 -21.18 0.27 -0.86
CA GLU A 151 -20.83 -0.97 -0.20
C GLU A 151 -21.55 -1.10 1.15
N GLU A 152 -21.88 -2.32 1.50
CA GLU A 152 -22.32 -2.69 2.84
C GLU A 152 -21.30 -2.22 3.90
N LEU A 153 -21.81 -1.63 4.98
CA LEU A 153 -20.99 -1.37 6.16
C LEU A 153 -20.75 -2.68 6.91
N ILE A 154 -19.61 -3.31 6.66
CA ILE A 154 -19.21 -4.55 7.34
C ILE A 154 -18.85 -4.24 8.80
N SER A 155 -19.44 -4.99 9.73
CA SER A 155 -18.94 -5.09 11.10
C SER A 155 -17.88 -6.17 11.16
N PHE A 156 -16.61 -5.77 11.03
CA PHE A 156 -15.45 -6.67 11.07
C PHE A 156 -14.80 -6.70 12.44
N ASP A 157 -14.00 -7.74 12.69
CA ASP A 157 -13.24 -7.95 13.93
C ASP A 157 -11.82 -7.39 13.81
N THR A 158 -11.20 -7.50 12.63
CA THR A 158 -9.89 -6.92 12.31
C THR A 158 -9.76 -6.61 10.81
N GLU A 159 -8.78 -5.79 10.46
CA GLU A 159 -8.33 -5.56 9.08
C GLU A 159 -6.98 -6.25 8.88
N ILE A 160 -6.83 -6.93 7.75
CA ILE A 160 -5.56 -7.54 7.35
C ILE A 160 -5.18 -7.11 5.94
N ALA A 161 -3.90 -7.12 5.63
CA ALA A 161 -3.39 -7.02 4.28
C ALA A 161 -2.50 -8.22 3.97
N VAL A 162 -2.64 -8.77 2.77
CA VAL A 162 -1.72 -9.78 2.24
C VAL A 162 -0.94 -9.18 1.09
N MET A 163 0.39 -9.16 1.24
CA MET A 163 1.28 -8.78 0.16
C MET A 163 1.54 -9.99 -0.74
N VAL A 164 1.53 -9.76 -2.05
CA VAL A 164 1.89 -10.75 -3.07
C VAL A 164 2.93 -10.17 -4.02
N ALA A 165 3.76 -11.02 -4.60
CA ALA A 165 4.62 -10.68 -5.73
C ALA A 165 4.39 -11.68 -6.86
N ARG A 166 4.38 -11.19 -8.11
CA ARG A 166 4.21 -12.02 -9.30
C ARG A 166 5.12 -11.55 -10.45
N SER A 167 5.81 -12.48 -11.08
CA SER A 167 6.68 -12.23 -12.25
C SER A 167 5.93 -12.42 -13.58
N PRO A 168 6.47 -11.93 -14.72
CA PRO A 168 5.96 -12.22 -16.05
C PRO A 168 5.82 -13.72 -16.36
N HIS A 169 6.77 -14.56 -15.91
CA HIS A 169 6.71 -16.02 -16.09
C HIS A 169 5.75 -16.74 -15.11
N GLY A 170 5.00 -16.00 -14.30
CA GLY A 170 3.97 -16.56 -13.43
C GLY A 170 4.48 -17.14 -12.12
N GLN A 171 5.78 -16.99 -11.78
CA GLN A 171 6.23 -17.23 -10.41
C GLN A 171 5.49 -16.24 -9.50
N ALA A 172 4.87 -16.74 -8.45
CA ALA A 172 4.16 -15.93 -7.47
C ALA A 172 4.51 -16.37 -6.05
N THR A 173 4.53 -15.42 -5.13
CA THR A 173 4.71 -15.70 -3.70
C THR A 173 3.96 -14.67 -2.87
N SER A 174 3.66 -15.00 -1.62
CA SER A 174 2.95 -14.14 -0.68
C SER A 174 3.69 -14.08 0.65
N TRP A 175 3.68 -12.91 1.28
CA TRP A 175 4.09 -12.79 2.69
C TRP A 175 2.94 -13.24 3.59
N THR A 176 3.24 -13.50 4.86
CA THR A 176 2.21 -13.75 5.87
C THR A 176 1.20 -12.60 5.90
N PRO A 177 -0.09 -12.86 6.18
CA PRO A 177 -1.05 -11.79 6.43
C PRO A 177 -0.56 -10.89 7.56
N THR A 178 -0.75 -9.60 7.37
CA THR A 178 -0.37 -8.53 8.30
C THR A 178 -1.64 -7.88 8.81
N GLU A 179 -1.80 -7.79 10.13
CA GLU A 179 -2.87 -7.00 10.73
C GLU A 179 -2.56 -5.51 10.56
N THR A 180 -3.56 -4.73 10.15
CA THR A 180 -3.45 -3.29 9.91
C THR A 180 -4.33 -2.53 10.89
N ILE A 181 -3.70 -1.69 11.71
CA ILE A 181 -4.39 -0.83 12.67
C ILE A 181 -4.54 0.55 12.02
N GLN A 182 -5.79 1.01 11.92
CA GLN A 182 -6.16 2.28 11.32
C GLN A 182 -6.63 3.27 12.39
N GLU A 183 -6.25 4.53 12.26
CA GLU A 183 -6.82 5.65 13.01
C GLU A 183 -7.24 6.73 11.99
N ASP A 184 -8.50 7.17 12.04
CA ASP A 184 -9.06 8.18 11.14
C ASP A 184 -8.80 7.92 9.64
N GLY A 185 -8.82 6.64 9.23
CA GLY A 185 -8.59 6.22 7.84
C GLY A 185 -7.13 6.15 7.41
N ILE A 186 -6.19 6.24 8.35
CA ILE A 186 -4.75 6.14 8.11
C ILE A 186 -4.19 4.93 8.85
N CYS A 187 -3.43 4.09 8.14
CA CYS A 187 -2.74 2.95 8.76
C CYS A 187 -1.63 3.47 9.67
N THR A 188 -1.78 3.28 10.96
CA THR A 188 -0.87 3.78 11.99
C THR A 188 0.14 2.74 12.43
N MET A 189 -0.27 1.47 12.48
CA MET A 189 0.58 0.37 12.89
C MET A 189 0.22 -0.91 12.15
N THR A 190 1.17 -1.81 12.05
CA THR A 190 0.98 -3.15 11.51
C THR A 190 1.66 -4.21 12.36
N ILE A 191 1.05 -5.40 12.42
CA ILE A 191 1.55 -6.54 13.18
C ILE A 191 1.61 -7.75 12.25
N SER A 192 2.79 -8.34 12.10
CA SER A 192 3.04 -9.51 11.24
C SER A 192 3.71 -10.63 12.04
N PRO A 193 3.25 -11.89 11.92
CA PRO A 193 2.01 -12.30 11.26
C PRO A 193 0.79 -11.73 12.00
N ALA A 194 -0.36 -11.64 11.34
CA ALA A 194 -1.62 -11.22 11.97
C ALA A 194 -1.94 -12.13 13.17
N GLN A 195 -2.12 -11.52 14.35
CA GLN A 195 -2.25 -12.26 15.62
C GLN A 195 -3.70 -12.62 15.95
N SER A 196 -4.65 -11.94 15.32
CA SER A 196 -6.08 -12.03 15.56
C SER A 196 -6.79 -13.08 14.70
N ILE A 197 -6.06 -13.83 13.85
CA ILE A 197 -6.61 -14.84 12.94
C ILE A 197 -5.95 -16.21 13.14
N SER A 198 -6.69 -17.28 12.83
CA SER A 198 -6.16 -18.65 12.84
C SER A 198 -5.17 -18.86 11.69
N THR A 199 -4.30 -19.88 11.83
CA THR A 199 -3.38 -20.28 10.76
C THR A 199 -4.14 -20.68 9.50
N GLU A 200 -5.26 -21.38 9.65
CA GLU A 200 -6.11 -21.80 8.53
C GLU A 200 -6.71 -20.60 7.78
N LEU A 201 -7.15 -19.57 8.51
CA LEU A 201 -7.67 -18.34 7.90
C LEU A 201 -6.56 -17.53 7.22
N ALA A 202 -5.35 -17.55 7.80
CA ALA A 202 -4.18 -16.92 7.21
C ALA A 202 -3.78 -17.57 5.87
N GLU A 203 -3.71 -18.90 5.82
CA GLU A 203 -3.44 -19.66 4.58
C GLU A 203 -4.52 -19.39 3.52
N LYS A 204 -5.80 -19.33 3.93
CA LYS A 204 -6.91 -18.97 3.04
C LYS A 204 -6.77 -17.56 2.48
N ALA A 205 -6.39 -16.59 3.30
CA ALA A 205 -6.16 -15.21 2.86
C ALA A 205 -5.00 -15.12 1.85
N GLN A 206 -3.90 -15.83 2.11
CA GLN A 206 -2.76 -15.93 1.17
C GLN A 206 -3.16 -16.54 -0.16
N LYS A 207 -3.90 -17.65 -0.12
CA LYS A 207 -4.42 -18.29 -1.34
C LYS A 207 -5.30 -17.34 -2.13
N ILE A 208 -6.24 -16.66 -1.49
CA ILE A 208 -7.12 -15.68 -2.16
C ILE A 208 -6.29 -14.57 -2.80
N ALA A 209 -5.29 -14.04 -2.09
CA ALA A 209 -4.45 -12.98 -2.63
C ALA A 209 -3.65 -13.41 -3.87
N LEU A 210 -3.10 -14.64 -3.87
CA LEU A 210 -2.41 -15.22 -5.02
C LEU A 210 -3.35 -15.47 -6.21
N ASP A 211 -4.56 -16.00 -5.95
CA ASP A 211 -5.57 -16.22 -6.98
C ASP A 211 -6.01 -14.88 -7.60
N ILE A 212 -6.22 -13.84 -6.79
CA ILE A 212 -6.52 -12.47 -7.26
C ILE A 212 -5.37 -11.93 -8.10
N ALA A 213 -4.12 -12.10 -7.68
CA ALA A 213 -2.94 -11.64 -8.41
C ALA A 213 -2.86 -12.25 -9.81
N GLN A 214 -3.21 -13.53 -9.93
CA GLN A 214 -3.33 -14.23 -11.20
C GLN A 214 -4.51 -13.69 -12.03
N GLU A 215 -5.69 -13.54 -11.43
CA GLU A 215 -6.92 -13.12 -12.11
C GLU A 215 -6.80 -11.71 -12.70
N VAL A 216 -6.22 -10.77 -11.95
CA VAL A 216 -5.99 -9.39 -12.41
C VAL A 216 -4.75 -9.25 -13.29
N GLY A 217 -3.90 -10.28 -13.34
CA GLY A 217 -2.70 -10.30 -14.17
C GLY A 217 -1.61 -9.32 -13.73
N VAL A 218 -1.47 -9.07 -12.42
CA VAL A 218 -0.44 -8.15 -11.91
C VAL A 218 0.97 -8.71 -12.16
N VAL A 219 1.90 -7.80 -12.43
CA VAL A 219 3.35 -8.05 -12.41
C VAL A 219 3.98 -7.04 -11.47
N GLY A 220 4.90 -7.49 -10.62
CA GLY A 220 5.42 -6.70 -9.52
C GLY A 220 4.80 -7.14 -8.19
N VAL A 221 4.57 -6.17 -7.30
CA VAL A 221 4.01 -6.41 -5.96
C VAL A 221 2.61 -5.84 -5.91
N MET A 222 1.71 -6.49 -5.19
CA MET A 222 0.36 -6.02 -4.92
C MET A 222 0.00 -6.30 -3.46
N ALA A 223 -0.73 -5.37 -2.84
CA ALA A 223 -1.44 -5.61 -1.59
C ALA A 223 -2.90 -5.95 -1.86
N VAL A 224 -3.42 -6.93 -1.14
CA VAL A 224 -4.85 -7.23 -1.04
C VAL A 224 -5.28 -6.92 0.38
N GLU A 225 -6.04 -5.85 0.55
CA GLU A 225 -6.62 -5.51 1.85
C GLU A 225 -7.94 -6.25 2.06
N MET A 226 -8.14 -6.79 3.25
CA MET A 226 -9.30 -7.60 3.60
C MET A 226 -9.84 -7.24 4.98
N PHE A 227 -11.16 -7.22 5.10
CA PHE A 227 -11.82 -7.28 6.41
C PHE A 227 -12.01 -8.71 6.85
N VAL A 228 -11.87 -8.96 8.15
CA VAL A 228 -12.10 -10.27 8.76
C VAL A 228 -13.31 -10.23 9.68
N LYS A 229 -14.24 -11.17 9.53
CA LYS A 229 -15.37 -11.37 10.46
C LYS A 229 -15.53 -12.85 10.79
N GLY A 230 -15.10 -13.27 11.97
CA GLY A 230 -14.90 -14.69 12.28
C GLY A 230 -14.02 -15.36 11.22
N GLU A 231 -14.54 -16.38 10.56
CA GLU A 231 -13.84 -17.14 9.50
C GLU A 231 -14.07 -16.60 8.06
N HIS A 232 -14.72 -15.44 7.96
CA HIS A 232 -15.05 -14.79 6.69
C HIS A 232 -14.06 -13.67 6.36
N LEU A 233 -13.61 -13.64 5.11
CA LEU A 233 -12.75 -12.62 4.54
C LEU A 233 -13.56 -11.79 3.55
N PHE A 234 -13.37 -10.48 3.51
CA PHE A 234 -14.01 -9.59 2.54
C PHE A 234 -12.95 -8.70 1.90
N ILE A 235 -12.75 -8.81 0.58
CA ILE A 235 -11.79 -7.98 -0.15
C ILE A 235 -12.24 -6.52 -0.05
N ASN A 236 -11.42 -5.67 0.57
CA ASN A 236 -11.66 -4.24 0.64
C ASN A 236 -11.14 -3.55 -0.62
N GLU A 237 -9.83 -3.64 -0.89
CA GLU A 237 -9.18 -2.98 -2.02
C GLU A 237 -7.89 -3.68 -2.48
N LEU A 238 -7.40 -3.26 -3.66
CA LEU A 238 -6.13 -3.69 -4.24
C LEU A 238 -5.20 -2.49 -4.44
N ALA A 239 -3.94 -2.63 -4.02
CA ALA A 239 -2.89 -1.68 -4.37
C ALA A 239 -1.80 -2.40 -5.17
N MET A 240 -1.63 -2.09 -6.46
CA MET A 240 -0.68 -2.80 -7.35
C MET A 240 0.72 -2.20 -7.30
N ARG A 241 1.24 -2.07 -6.07
CA ARG A 241 2.57 -1.53 -5.78
C ARG A 241 3.05 -2.07 -4.43
N PRO A 242 4.34 -1.92 -4.09
CA PRO A 242 4.76 -1.95 -2.69
C PRO A 242 3.85 -1.06 -1.83
N HIS A 243 3.42 -1.60 -0.70
CA HIS A 243 2.37 -1.02 0.12
C HIS A 243 2.85 -0.74 1.54
N ASN A 244 2.19 0.22 2.20
CA ASN A 244 2.51 0.60 3.57
C ASN A 244 2.47 -0.60 4.52
N SER A 245 1.44 -1.44 4.39
CA SER A 245 1.29 -2.63 5.22
C SER A 245 2.38 -3.69 5.04
N GLY A 246 3.22 -3.58 3.99
CA GLY A 246 4.37 -4.45 3.79
C GLY A 246 5.70 -3.86 4.24
N HIS A 247 5.77 -2.67 4.85
CA HIS A 247 7.07 -2.05 5.17
C HIS A 247 7.89 -2.84 6.20
N TRP A 248 7.23 -3.58 7.09
CA TRP A 248 7.87 -4.51 8.03
C TRP A 248 8.80 -5.52 7.32
N THR A 249 8.52 -5.86 6.06
CA THR A 249 9.31 -6.84 5.28
C THR A 249 10.76 -6.38 5.06
N ILE A 250 11.07 -5.10 5.22
CA ILE A 250 12.44 -4.58 5.13
C ILE A 250 13.33 -5.20 6.22
N ASP A 251 12.82 -5.30 7.45
CA ASP A 251 13.58 -5.74 8.61
C ASP A 251 13.15 -7.13 9.11
N GLY A 252 11.92 -7.55 8.80
CA GLY A 252 11.29 -8.76 9.34
C GLY A 252 11.12 -9.91 8.36
N SER A 253 11.61 -9.81 7.12
CA SER A 253 11.54 -10.90 6.14
C SER A 253 12.86 -11.12 5.40
N VAL A 254 13.05 -12.33 4.86
CA VAL A 254 14.25 -12.69 4.09
C VAL A 254 14.35 -11.85 2.82
N THR A 255 13.23 -11.54 2.17
CA THR A 255 13.19 -10.66 1.00
C THR A 255 12.09 -9.62 1.14
N SER A 256 12.51 -8.35 1.22
CA SER A 256 11.58 -7.22 1.35
C SER A 256 10.67 -7.08 0.11
N GLN A 257 9.48 -6.51 0.30
CA GLN A 257 8.59 -6.21 -0.83
C GLN A 257 9.24 -5.32 -1.90
N PHE A 258 10.22 -4.48 -1.53
CA PHE A 258 10.90 -3.60 -2.47
C PHE A 258 11.91 -4.34 -3.33
N GLU A 259 12.70 -5.22 -2.72
CA GLU A 259 13.57 -6.13 -3.47
C GLU A 259 12.74 -7.06 -4.35
N GLN A 260 11.67 -7.63 -3.80
CA GLN A 260 10.80 -8.55 -4.52
C GLN A 260 10.09 -7.88 -5.70
N HIS A 261 9.69 -6.60 -5.56
CA HIS A 261 9.14 -5.84 -6.67
C HIS A 261 10.15 -5.70 -7.81
N LEU A 262 11.40 -5.31 -7.50
CA LEU A 262 12.48 -5.21 -8.48
C LEU A 262 12.73 -6.56 -9.17
N ARG A 263 12.83 -7.65 -8.39
CA ARG A 263 12.99 -9.00 -8.94
C ARG A 263 11.83 -9.40 -9.84
N ALA A 264 10.59 -9.10 -9.44
CA ALA A 264 9.41 -9.41 -10.21
C ALA A 264 9.33 -8.65 -11.54
N ILE A 265 9.56 -7.34 -11.56
CA ILE A 265 9.46 -6.52 -12.80
C ILE A 265 10.62 -6.77 -13.76
N LEU A 266 11.79 -7.17 -13.24
CA LEU A 266 12.95 -7.59 -14.02
C LEU A 266 12.95 -9.08 -14.33
N ASP A 267 11.91 -9.80 -13.88
CA ASP A 267 11.73 -11.24 -14.13
C ASP A 267 12.90 -12.10 -13.64
N LEU A 268 13.55 -11.64 -12.57
CA LEU A 268 14.52 -12.42 -11.80
C LEU A 268 13.77 -13.46 -10.94
N PRO A 269 14.41 -14.57 -10.55
CA PRO A 269 13.81 -15.50 -9.60
C PRO A 269 13.35 -14.76 -8.35
N LEU A 270 12.10 -14.95 -7.92
CA LEU A 270 11.57 -14.32 -6.70
C LEU A 270 12.29 -14.88 -5.46
N GLY A 271 12.46 -14.02 -4.46
CA GLY A 271 13.05 -14.38 -3.16
C GLY A 271 12.07 -15.04 -2.21
N ASP A 272 12.61 -15.55 -1.11
CA ASP A 272 11.84 -16.17 -0.02
C ASP A 272 11.14 -15.06 0.81
N PRO A 273 9.80 -15.06 0.91
CA PRO A 273 9.07 -14.07 1.70
C PRO A 273 9.03 -14.40 3.20
N SER A 274 9.65 -15.50 3.63
CA SER A 274 9.58 -15.98 5.01
C SER A 274 10.07 -14.94 6.01
N MET A 275 9.45 -14.93 7.18
CA MET A 275 9.85 -14.03 8.26
C MET A 275 11.22 -14.41 8.81
N THR A 276 11.98 -13.42 9.26
CA THR A 276 13.29 -13.59 9.93
C THR A 276 13.20 -13.57 11.45
N ALA A 277 12.03 -13.22 11.99
CA ALA A 277 11.68 -13.23 13.40
C ALA A 277 10.23 -13.68 13.58
N ASP A 278 9.84 -14.09 14.79
CA ASP A 278 8.49 -14.58 15.06
C ASP A 278 7.42 -13.50 14.85
N ILE A 279 7.76 -12.24 15.18
CA ILE A 279 6.87 -11.08 15.10
C ILE A 279 7.65 -9.88 14.55
N ALA A 280 7.01 -9.11 13.67
CA ALA A 280 7.42 -7.79 13.25
C ALA A 280 6.28 -6.79 13.47
N VAL A 281 6.56 -5.71 14.18
CA VAL A 281 5.64 -4.58 14.37
C VAL A 281 6.21 -3.38 13.66
N MET A 282 5.46 -2.77 12.74
CA MET A 282 5.84 -1.53 12.06
C MET A 282 4.86 -0.43 12.41
N GLY A 283 5.39 0.74 12.77
CA GLY A 283 4.65 1.94 13.11
C GLY A 283 4.94 3.09 12.16
N ASN A 284 3.90 3.71 11.60
CA ASN A 284 4.06 4.90 10.78
C ASN A 284 4.40 6.12 11.64
N ILE A 285 5.40 6.88 11.19
CA ILE A 285 5.77 8.15 11.78
C ILE A 285 5.10 9.26 10.96
N LEU A 286 4.11 9.89 11.57
CA LEU A 286 3.41 11.04 11.02
C LEU A 286 4.08 12.32 11.53
N GLY A 287 4.21 13.32 10.65
CA GLY A 287 4.67 14.64 11.05
C GLY A 287 3.69 15.25 12.05
N GLY A 288 4.24 15.86 13.10
CA GLY A 288 3.50 16.53 14.16
C GLY A 288 4.11 17.91 14.46
N GLU A 289 4.05 18.32 15.73
CA GLU A 289 4.57 19.63 16.16
C GLU A 289 6.11 19.67 16.19
N LYS A 290 6.75 18.53 16.49
CA LYS A 290 8.21 18.38 16.42
C LYS A 290 8.62 18.43 14.95
N THR A 291 9.35 19.48 14.54
CA THR A 291 9.86 19.62 13.17
C THR A 291 11.30 19.12 13.00
N ASP A 292 12.08 19.09 14.08
CA ASP A 292 13.42 18.50 14.10
C ASP A 292 13.34 17.01 14.44
N MET A 293 13.49 16.16 13.42
CA MET A 293 13.47 14.70 13.59
C MET A 293 14.81 14.14 14.09
N TYR A 294 15.89 14.91 14.05
CA TYR A 294 17.22 14.38 14.40
C TYR A 294 17.35 14.10 15.89
N ARG A 295 16.86 14.98 16.77
CA ARG A 295 16.94 14.76 18.22
C ARG A 295 16.05 13.61 18.69
N PRO A 296 14.77 13.51 18.27
CA PRO A 296 13.94 12.39 18.63
C PRO A 296 14.53 11.04 18.20
N TYR A 297 15.07 11.00 16.98
CA TYR A 297 15.76 9.85 16.43
C TYR A 297 16.96 9.40 17.27
N LEU A 298 17.83 10.35 17.65
CA LEU A 298 19.01 10.07 18.48
C LEU A 298 18.62 9.47 19.85
N HIS A 299 17.61 10.05 20.50
CA HIS A 299 17.12 9.59 21.80
C HIS A 299 16.57 8.16 21.73
N LEU A 300 15.69 7.90 20.77
CA LEU A 300 15.06 6.58 20.64
C LEU A 300 16.08 5.48 20.30
N MET A 301 17.06 5.78 19.43
CA MET A 301 18.14 4.83 19.15
C MET A 301 19.05 4.55 20.35
N ALA A 302 19.26 5.54 21.22
CA ALA A 302 20.00 5.33 22.45
C ALA A 302 19.20 4.52 23.48
N ARG A 303 17.87 4.72 23.52
CA ARG A 303 16.95 4.03 24.41
C ARG A 303 16.75 2.56 24.02
N ASN A 304 16.53 2.29 22.74
CA ASN A 304 16.33 0.96 22.20
C ASN A 304 17.10 0.80 20.86
N PRO A 305 18.29 0.18 20.89
CA PRO A 305 19.13 0.02 19.69
C PRO A 305 18.59 -1.00 18.68
N ASP A 306 17.57 -1.78 19.05
CA ASP A 306 16.97 -2.79 18.16
C ASP A 306 15.96 -2.18 17.19
N LEU A 307 15.42 -0.99 17.47
CA LEU A 307 14.50 -0.27 16.60
C LEU A 307 15.14 0.06 15.23
N LYS A 308 14.42 -0.25 14.16
CA LYS A 308 14.83 0.03 12.79
C LYS A 308 14.02 1.20 12.25
N PHE A 309 14.69 2.34 12.09
CA PHE A 309 14.05 3.56 11.62
C PHE A 309 14.32 3.79 10.14
N HIS A 310 13.26 4.18 9.42
CA HIS A 310 13.30 4.46 7.98
C HIS A 310 12.71 5.85 7.72
N HIS A 311 13.59 6.85 7.59
CA HIS A 311 13.19 8.23 7.30
C HIS A 311 13.10 8.49 5.80
N TYR A 312 12.04 9.19 5.38
CA TYR A 312 11.77 9.42 3.97
C TYR A 312 12.33 10.73 3.43
N LYS A 313 13.13 11.49 4.20
CA LYS A 313 13.61 12.83 3.79
C LYS A 313 12.49 13.76 3.29
N LYS A 314 11.29 13.63 3.85
CA LYS A 314 10.13 14.48 3.55
C LYS A 314 10.09 15.63 4.53
N GLU A 315 9.67 16.81 4.05
CA GLU A 315 9.32 17.94 4.93
C GLU A 315 8.28 17.49 5.97
N VAL A 316 8.55 17.82 7.23
CA VAL A 316 7.66 17.54 8.35
C VAL A 316 6.45 18.45 8.27
N ARG A 317 5.28 17.85 8.06
CA ARG A 317 3.97 18.53 8.06
C ARG A 317 2.98 17.67 8.81
N ALA A 318 2.05 18.31 9.52
CA ALA A 318 1.01 17.64 10.29
C ALA A 318 0.29 16.58 9.44
N GLY A 319 0.25 15.34 9.92
CA GLY A 319 -0.42 14.20 9.27
C GLY A 319 0.31 13.60 8.05
N ARG A 320 1.47 14.16 7.64
CA ARG A 320 2.25 13.58 6.53
C ARG A 320 3.06 12.39 7.03
N LYS A 321 2.99 11.24 6.34
CA LYS A 321 3.91 10.11 6.55
C LYS A 321 5.35 10.53 6.20
N ILE A 322 6.21 10.65 7.21
CA ILE A 322 7.61 11.11 7.07
C ILE A 322 8.63 9.99 7.31
N GLY A 323 8.19 8.84 7.82
CA GLY A 323 9.01 7.66 8.01
C GLY A 323 8.19 6.52 8.59
N HIS A 324 8.87 5.44 8.94
CA HIS A 324 8.34 4.40 9.81
C HIS A 324 9.43 3.87 10.75
N VAL A 325 9.01 3.18 11.79
CA VAL A 325 9.87 2.41 12.68
C VAL A 325 9.40 0.96 12.72
N THR A 326 10.32 0.02 12.66
CA THR A 326 10.05 -1.42 12.78
C THR A 326 10.77 -1.99 14.00
N ALA A 327 10.09 -2.86 14.74
CA ALA A 327 10.67 -3.70 15.78
C ALA A 327 10.38 -5.17 15.44
N VAL A 328 11.36 -6.05 15.66
CA VAL A 328 11.22 -7.49 15.41
C VAL A 328 11.63 -8.28 16.65
N GLY A 329 10.97 -9.41 16.91
CA GLY A 329 11.24 -10.22 18.10
C GLY A 329 10.16 -11.27 18.34
N SER A 330 9.97 -11.67 19.60
CA SER A 330 9.02 -12.73 19.99
C SER A 330 7.96 -12.28 21.02
N ASP A 331 8.08 -11.08 21.59
CA ASP A 331 7.15 -10.55 22.58
C ASP A 331 6.28 -9.44 21.96
N LEU A 332 5.05 -9.78 21.61
CA LEU A 332 4.11 -8.85 20.98
C LEU A 332 3.88 -7.58 21.81
N LEU A 333 3.74 -7.72 23.14
CA LEU A 333 3.41 -6.60 24.02
C LEU A 333 4.59 -5.63 24.09
N GLN A 334 5.80 -6.16 24.22
CA GLN A 334 7.01 -5.36 24.20
C GLN A 334 7.16 -4.61 22.88
N LEU A 335 7.11 -5.33 21.75
CA LEU A 335 7.32 -4.75 20.42
C LEU A 335 6.28 -3.66 20.11
N THR A 336 5.01 -3.92 20.44
CA THR A 336 3.93 -2.93 20.26
C THR A 336 4.14 -1.71 21.14
N THR A 337 4.55 -1.90 22.40
CA THR A 337 4.83 -0.79 23.32
C THR A 337 6.01 0.07 22.83
N ASP A 338 7.09 -0.56 22.38
CA ASP A 338 8.28 0.13 21.88
C ASP A 338 7.99 0.93 20.61
N VAL A 339 7.24 0.34 19.66
CA VAL A 339 6.84 1.01 18.42
C VAL A 339 5.87 2.16 18.72
N GLN A 340 4.88 1.95 19.58
CA GLN A 340 3.94 3.01 19.97
C GLN A 340 4.66 4.17 20.65
N HIS A 341 5.56 3.89 21.59
CA HIS A 341 6.38 4.90 22.25
C HIS A 341 7.21 5.70 21.25
N ALA A 342 7.90 5.03 20.33
CA ALA A 342 8.68 5.68 19.29
C ALA A 342 7.81 6.60 18.42
N ARG A 343 6.62 6.15 18.00
CA ARG A 343 5.67 6.98 17.22
C ARG A 343 5.20 8.21 18.00
N ASP A 344 4.80 8.03 19.24
CA ASP A 344 4.27 9.10 20.09
C ASP A 344 5.37 10.14 20.39
N TYR A 345 6.59 9.69 20.64
CA TYR A 345 7.72 10.57 20.91
C TYR A 345 8.13 11.37 19.67
N MET A 346 8.18 10.72 18.50
CA MET A 346 8.50 11.35 17.21
C MET A 346 7.45 12.38 16.79
N SER A 347 6.17 12.10 17.02
CA SER A 347 5.06 12.99 16.68
C SER A 347 4.85 14.12 17.69
N GLY A 348 5.45 14.02 18.88
CA GLY A 348 5.35 15.01 19.95
C GLY A 348 4.16 14.80 20.89
N VAL A 349 3.48 13.66 20.82
CA VAL A 349 2.43 13.25 21.77
C VAL A 349 3.01 13.06 23.18
N ILE A 350 4.24 12.54 23.26
CA ILE A 350 4.99 12.42 24.50
C ILE A 350 6.36 13.11 24.40
N ASP A 351 6.88 13.52 25.55
CA ASP A 351 8.21 14.12 25.70
C ASP A 351 8.93 13.49 26.90
N GLU A 352 10.25 13.37 26.82
CA GLU A 352 11.12 12.65 27.76
C GLU A 352 12.42 13.42 28.01
#